data_AF-A0AA40DR03-F1
#
_entry.id   AF-A0AA40DR03-F1
#
_cell.length_a   1.000
_cell.length_b   1.000
_cell.length_c   1.000
_cell.angle_alpha   90.00
_cell.angle_beta   90.00
_cell.angle_gamma   90.00
#
_symmetry.space_group_name_H-M   'P 1'
#
loop_
_entity.id
_entity.type
_entity.pdbx_description
1 polymer ?
#
loop_
_entity_poly.entity_id
_entity_poly.type
_entity_poly.pdbx_seq_one_letter_code
_entity_poly.pdbx_strand_id
1 'polypeptide(L)'
;MNYHTFWETWHRLWLVSGNRVHQRPYSLRVGAGSKLDRVFTPALRSHFMGNSEGIFQKLYLPEQLRKEVMPIIFGTEAAGTHDELYTMLRHATLKRDENAPIYPTVDEVKNLEERSSIQQLKHEYEAIREKQGSDHRDSKRASNAYLTHKRELITLIVQGKRKKYFEETDRRRALGQSTSDLSTPTANLYKPLTRTADTDKVAIRIGHFLREKDLGGHRRARVFSQLLLAYLGNRSTEVETIMNSLENNKTQDVAKQTEDWQCLFCLKHFAYRGGLTRYNQDHHFSKSAFDRPFPCDECGRQGKMHDVEGAEQWSNHVEKCHGIKYTPKPPRHRKDVRPTKRKPTKERSDRCFFCENMFFEGSSHSRHFNKDHGSIFLEPFACFECGRQGCMAVIESRAAWMDHAADVHKRDGHTMAKVPEQAGVLGKRKRGVEKGRLASAASEQQADQDRQRHLGIAPMVIDPRLLGTW
;
A
#
# COMPACT_ATOMS: atom_id res chain seq x y z
N MET A 1 16.16 16.00 -22.80
CA MET A 1 17.39 15.72 -22.03
C MET A 1 18.46 15.28 -23.01
N ASN A 2 19.65 15.88 -22.99
CA ASN A 2 20.73 15.44 -23.89
C ASN A 2 21.22 14.03 -23.46
N TYR A 3 21.85 13.30 -24.38
CA TYR A 3 22.31 11.92 -24.14
C TYR A 3 23.40 11.85 -23.06
N HIS A 4 24.23 12.88 -22.95
CA HIS A 4 25.29 12.96 -21.94
C HIS A 4 24.74 13.02 -20.52
N THR A 5 23.82 13.95 -20.25
CA THR A 5 23.13 14.12 -18.98
C THR A 5 22.30 12.89 -18.63
N PHE A 6 21.69 12.23 -19.61
CA PHE A 6 21.05 10.92 -19.39
C PHE A 6 22.05 9.91 -18.83
N TRP A 7 23.20 9.77 -19.48
CA TRP A 7 24.24 8.85 -19.05
C TRP A 7 24.84 9.19 -17.69
N GLU A 8 25.15 10.46 -17.43
CA GLU A 8 25.64 10.88 -16.11
C GLU A 8 24.63 10.57 -15.01
N THR A 9 23.36 10.89 -15.23
CA THR A 9 22.27 10.60 -14.29
C THR A 9 22.14 9.09 -14.05
N TRP A 10 22.24 8.32 -15.12
CA TRP A 10 22.21 6.87 -15.07
C TRP A 10 23.37 6.29 -14.23
N HIS A 11 24.61 6.69 -14.50
CA HIS A 11 25.78 6.24 -13.73
C HIS A 11 25.65 6.64 -12.25
N ARG A 12 25.22 7.88 -11.99
CA ARG A 12 24.97 8.38 -10.63
C ARG A 12 23.94 7.53 -9.90
N LEU A 13 22.84 7.17 -10.56
CA LEU A 13 21.79 6.31 -9.98
C LEU A 13 22.36 4.94 -9.58
N TRP A 14 23.14 4.29 -10.45
CA TRP A 14 23.77 2.99 -10.17
C TRP A 14 24.78 3.06 -9.02
N LEU A 15 25.56 4.13 -8.97
CA LEU A 15 26.50 4.38 -7.87
C LEU A 15 25.78 4.56 -6.54
N VAL A 16 24.80 5.46 -6.48
CA VAL A 16 24.05 5.82 -5.26
C VAL A 16 23.18 4.67 -4.76
N SER A 17 22.65 3.86 -5.67
CA SER A 17 21.91 2.66 -5.29
C SER A 17 22.80 1.58 -4.69
N GLY A 18 24.14 1.72 -4.67
CA GLY A 18 25.01 0.75 -3.99
C GLY A 18 25.35 -0.47 -4.84
N ASN A 19 25.16 -0.40 -6.16
CA ASN A 19 25.43 -1.53 -7.04
C ASN A 19 26.93 -1.68 -7.34
N ARG A 20 27.40 -2.92 -7.38
CA ARG A 20 28.81 -3.25 -7.64
C ARG A 20 29.26 -2.96 -9.06
N VAL A 21 28.38 -3.26 -10.02
CA VAL A 21 28.66 -3.19 -11.45
C VAL A 21 27.74 -2.15 -12.07
N HIS A 22 28.31 -1.27 -12.89
CA HIS A 22 27.53 -0.33 -13.69
C HIS A 22 26.86 -1.08 -14.83
N GLN A 23 25.53 -1.04 -14.89
CA GLN A 23 24.78 -1.65 -15.98
C GLN A 23 24.63 -0.67 -17.14
N ARG A 24 24.75 -1.15 -18.38
CA ARG A 24 24.39 -0.33 -19.54
C ARG A 24 22.86 -0.23 -19.61
N PRO A 25 22.27 0.96 -19.88
CA PRO A 25 20.82 1.12 -20.04
C PRO A 25 20.24 0.16 -21.08
N TYR A 26 20.99 -0.10 -22.15
CA TYR A 26 20.63 -1.06 -23.19
C TYR A 26 20.41 -2.47 -22.63
N SER A 27 21.29 -2.96 -21.75
CA SER A 27 21.19 -4.29 -21.13
C SER A 27 19.90 -4.48 -20.32
N LEU A 28 19.39 -3.41 -19.70
CA LEU A 28 18.12 -3.46 -18.96
C LEU A 28 16.90 -3.28 -19.86
N ARG A 29 17.01 -2.48 -20.93
CA ARG A 29 15.98 -2.37 -21.96
C ARG A 29 15.74 -3.70 -22.64
N VAL A 30 16.80 -4.45 -22.92
CA VAL A 30 16.73 -5.82 -23.45
C VAL A 30 15.94 -6.73 -22.51
N GLY A 31 16.22 -6.67 -21.20
CA GLY A 31 15.45 -7.42 -20.19
C GLY A 31 13.98 -6.99 -20.08
N ALA A 32 13.67 -5.69 -20.21
CA ALA A 32 12.32 -5.13 -20.07
C ALA A 32 11.46 -5.24 -21.35
N GLY A 33 12.08 -5.24 -22.54
CA GLY A 33 11.40 -5.32 -23.84
C GLY A 33 10.70 -6.66 -24.10
N SER A 34 11.06 -7.69 -23.31
CA SER A 34 10.39 -8.99 -23.23
C SER A 34 8.87 -8.89 -23.06
N LYS A 35 8.38 -7.88 -22.34
CA LYS A 35 6.96 -7.68 -22.03
C LYS A 35 6.15 -7.02 -23.15
N LEU A 36 6.82 -6.47 -24.15
CA LEU A 36 6.17 -5.81 -25.29
C LEU A 36 5.94 -6.77 -26.45
N ASP A 37 6.57 -7.95 -26.43
CA ASP A 37 6.23 -9.03 -27.33
C ASP A 37 4.78 -9.45 -27.09
N ARG A 38 3.97 -9.46 -28.17
CA ARG A 38 2.51 -9.72 -28.20
C ARG A 38 1.58 -8.58 -27.78
N VAL A 39 2.09 -7.47 -27.24
CA VAL A 39 1.27 -6.25 -27.00
C VAL A 39 1.18 -5.39 -28.24
N PHE A 40 2.24 -5.38 -29.06
CA PHE A 40 2.34 -4.61 -30.29
C PHE A 40 2.63 -5.50 -31.48
N THR A 41 2.19 -5.07 -32.67
CA THR A 41 2.62 -5.70 -33.92
C THR A 41 4.12 -5.50 -34.12
N PRO A 42 4.82 -6.40 -34.84
CA PRO A 42 6.25 -6.29 -35.11
C PRO A 42 6.70 -4.90 -35.61
N ALA A 43 5.91 -4.29 -36.49
CA ALA A 43 6.17 -2.95 -37.01
C ALA A 43 6.06 -1.86 -35.93
N LEU A 44 5.00 -1.90 -35.12
CA LEU A 44 4.77 -0.93 -34.05
C LEU A 44 5.79 -1.10 -32.92
N ARG A 45 6.14 -2.35 -32.58
CA ARG A 45 7.21 -2.68 -31.65
C ARG A 45 8.57 -2.17 -32.13
N SER A 46 8.91 -2.38 -33.40
CA SER A 46 10.16 -1.91 -33.99
C SER A 46 10.25 -0.37 -33.93
N HIS A 47 9.13 0.31 -34.18
CA HIS A 47 9.01 1.76 -34.06
C HIS A 47 9.23 2.24 -32.61
N PHE A 48 8.56 1.64 -31.62
CA PHE A 48 8.69 2.02 -30.21
C PHE A 48 10.06 1.66 -29.60
N MET A 49 10.64 0.54 -30.01
CA MET A 49 11.92 0.03 -29.49
C MET A 49 13.14 0.62 -30.21
N GLY A 50 12.94 1.26 -31.36
CA GLY A 50 14.01 1.83 -32.20
C GLY A 50 14.97 0.79 -32.76
N ASN A 51 14.54 -0.47 -32.89
CA ASN A 51 15.32 -1.59 -33.40
C ASN A 51 14.48 -2.37 -34.41
N SER A 52 15.13 -3.01 -35.39
CA SER A 52 14.42 -3.85 -36.36
C SER A 52 13.91 -5.14 -35.73
N GLU A 53 12.92 -5.75 -36.37
CA GLU A 53 12.38 -7.06 -35.97
C GLU A 53 13.46 -8.13 -35.85
N GLY A 54 14.43 -8.15 -36.77
CA GLY A 54 15.56 -9.09 -36.71
C GLY A 54 16.44 -8.88 -35.48
N ILE A 55 16.70 -7.63 -35.08
CA ILE A 55 17.45 -7.32 -33.85
C ILE A 55 16.62 -7.69 -32.62
N PHE A 56 15.31 -7.49 -32.67
CA PHE A 56 14.39 -7.86 -31.60
C PHE A 56 14.41 -9.38 -31.36
N GLN A 57 14.17 -10.16 -32.41
CA GLN A 57 14.17 -11.64 -32.34
C GLN A 57 15.52 -12.21 -31.90
N LYS A 58 16.62 -11.53 -32.27
CA LYS A 58 17.98 -11.97 -31.91
C LYS A 58 18.34 -11.68 -30.45
N LEU A 59 17.83 -10.59 -29.86
CA LEU A 59 18.35 -10.07 -28.59
C LEU A 59 17.32 -10.02 -27.45
N TYR A 60 16.01 -10.16 -27.72
CA TYR A 60 14.95 -9.97 -26.72
C TYR A 60 14.16 -11.27 -26.53
N LEU A 61 14.00 -11.73 -25.27
CA LEU A 61 13.34 -13.00 -24.94
C LEU A 61 11.93 -12.77 -24.35
N PRO A 62 10.91 -13.61 -24.66
CA PRO A 62 9.56 -13.49 -24.08
C PRO A 62 9.49 -13.81 -22.58
N GLU A 63 8.53 -13.20 -21.86
CA GLU A 63 8.34 -13.36 -20.40
C GLU A 63 8.07 -14.81 -19.96
N GLN A 64 7.62 -15.69 -20.86
CA GLN A 64 7.30 -17.09 -20.54
C GLN A 64 8.52 -18.04 -20.48
N LEU A 65 9.71 -17.57 -20.80
CA LEU A 65 10.91 -18.39 -20.87
C LEU A 65 11.84 -18.19 -19.67
N ARG A 66 11.65 -19.02 -18.63
CA ARG A 66 12.57 -19.12 -17.47
C ARG A 66 13.77 -20.05 -17.69
N LYS A 67 13.83 -20.75 -18.82
CA LYS A 67 14.97 -21.59 -19.23
C LYS A 67 15.56 -21.03 -20.52
N GLU A 68 16.86 -21.24 -20.73
CA GLU A 68 17.53 -20.85 -21.96
C GLU A 68 17.00 -21.69 -23.13
N VAL A 69 16.10 -21.10 -23.92
CA VAL A 69 15.50 -21.79 -25.06
C VAL A 69 16.25 -21.49 -26.36
N MET A 70 17.15 -20.50 -26.37
CA MET A 70 17.98 -20.21 -27.55
C MET A 70 18.84 -21.43 -27.95
N PRO A 71 19.52 -22.14 -27.03
CA PRO A 71 20.20 -23.40 -27.35
C PRO A 71 19.24 -24.51 -27.79
N ILE A 72 17.99 -24.48 -27.29
CA ILE A 72 16.95 -25.48 -27.60
C ILE A 72 16.37 -25.28 -29.01
N ILE A 73 16.22 -24.04 -29.48
CA ILE A 73 15.60 -23.72 -30.77
C ILE A 73 16.63 -23.68 -31.91
N PHE A 74 17.80 -23.10 -31.67
CA PHE A 74 18.77 -22.82 -32.74
C PHE A 74 20.04 -23.68 -32.67
N GLY A 75 20.13 -24.56 -31.67
CA GLY A 75 21.37 -25.29 -31.37
C GLY A 75 22.39 -24.40 -30.67
N THR A 76 23.28 -25.00 -29.89
CA THR A 76 24.29 -24.31 -29.07
C THR A 76 25.26 -23.45 -29.89
N GLU A 77 25.50 -23.79 -31.16
CA GLU A 77 26.44 -23.06 -32.03
C GLU A 77 25.88 -21.73 -32.55
N ALA A 78 24.60 -21.66 -32.93
CA ALA A 78 23.98 -20.44 -33.45
C ALA A 78 23.44 -19.54 -32.33
N ALA A 79 23.10 -20.13 -31.18
CA ALA A 79 22.52 -19.43 -30.05
C ALA A 79 23.51 -18.56 -29.29
N GLY A 80 24.83 -18.81 -29.34
CA GLY A 80 25.84 -18.11 -28.53
C GLY A 80 25.69 -18.31 -27.02
N THR A 81 26.76 -18.11 -26.26
CA THR A 81 26.74 -18.24 -24.79
C THR A 81 26.14 -16.99 -24.14
N HIS A 82 24.95 -17.12 -23.55
CA HIS A 82 24.21 -16.02 -22.91
C HIS A 82 24.14 -16.13 -21.39
N ASP A 83 24.67 -17.22 -20.82
CA ASP A 83 24.71 -17.50 -19.38
C ASP A 83 25.29 -16.32 -18.58
N GLU A 84 26.36 -15.69 -19.07
CA GLU A 84 27.01 -14.57 -18.40
C GLU A 84 26.11 -13.33 -18.32
N LEU A 85 25.35 -13.03 -19.37
CA LEU A 85 24.45 -11.88 -19.42
C LEU A 85 23.27 -12.07 -18.45
N TYR A 86 22.66 -13.24 -18.45
CA TYR A 86 21.53 -13.55 -17.57
C TYR A 86 21.94 -13.63 -16.10
N THR A 87 23.09 -14.25 -15.83
CA THR A 87 23.71 -14.28 -14.51
C THR A 87 24.02 -12.86 -14.06
N MET A 88 24.63 -12.03 -14.90
CA MET A 88 24.91 -10.62 -14.61
C MET A 88 23.64 -9.84 -14.29
N LEU A 89 22.58 -9.94 -15.09
CA LEU A 89 21.32 -9.20 -14.89
C LEU A 89 20.57 -9.65 -13.63
N ARG A 90 20.51 -10.96 -13.36
CA ARG A 90 19.89 -11.52 -12.15
C ARG A 90 20.64 -11.08 -10.90
N HIS A 91 21.96 -11.01 -10.95
CA HIS A 91 22.79 -10.58 -9.83
C HIS A 91 22.98 -9.06 -9.72
N ALA A 92 22.57 -8.29 -10.74
CA ALA A 92 22.86 -6.86 -10.85
C ALA A 92 22.37 -6.07 -9.63
N THR A 93 21.17 -6.38 -9.13
CA THR A 93 20.56 -5.72 -7.95
C THR A 93 20.58 -6.58 -6.69
N LEU A 94 20.84 -7.89 -6.80
CA LEU A 94 20.97 -8.77 -5.62
C LEU A 94 22.26 -8.53 -4.85
N LYS A 95 23.33 -8.08 -5.53
CA LYS A 95 24.61 -7.74 -4.90
C LYS A 95 24.70 -6.27 -4.47
N ARG A 96 23.56 -5.58 -4.41
CA ARG A 96 23.44 -4.19 -3.98
C ARG A 96 23.75 -4.09 -2.49
N ASP A 97 24.50 -3.06 -2.12
CA ASP A 97 24.87 -2.80 -0.73
C ASP A 97 24.68 -1.32 -0.41
N GLU A 98 23.80 -1.03 0.54
CA GLU A 98 23.44 0.34 0.94
C GLU A 98 24.61 1.09 1.59
N ASN A 99 25.53 0.37 2.23
CA ASN A 99 26.70 0.94 2.88
C ASN A 99 27.88 1.17 1.92
N ALA A 100 27.72 0.84 0.63
CA ALA A 100 28.80 0.98 -0.35
C ALA A 100 29.22 2.46 -0.51
N PRO A 101 30.52 2.79 -0.38
CA PRO A 101 30.98 4.18 -0.41
C PRO A 101 30.58 4.92 -1.69
N ILE A 102 30.04 6.13 -1.53
CA ILE A 102 29.61 7.01 -2.64
C ILE A 102 30.36 8.34 -2.69
N TYR A 103 31.03 8.73 -1.60
CA TYR A 103 31.84 9.94 -1.51
C TYR A 103 33.18 9.64 -0.80
N PRO A 104 34.21 10.48 -1.03
CA PRO A 104 35.40 10.48 -0.20
C PRO A 104 35.12 10.90 1.25
N THR A 105 36.03 10.59 2.16
CA THR A 105 36.07 11.06 3.55
C THR A 105 36.62 12.48 3.62
N VAL A 106 36.42 13.16 4.77
CA VAL A 106 36.93 14.53 4.98
C VAL A 106 38.45 14.59 4.78
N ASP A 107 39.18 13.60 5.28
CA ASP A 107 40.65 13.56 5.16
C ASP A 107 41.11 13.32 3.72
N GLU A 108 40.44 12.44 2.98
CA GLU A 108 40.74 12.23 1.55
C GLU A 108 40.50 13.49 0.71
N VAL A 109 39.54 14.31 1.10
CA VAL A 109 39.28 15.62 0.46
C VAL A 109 40.40 16.58 0.75
N LYS A 110 40.80 16.70 2.01
CA LYS A 110 41.90 17.55 2.41
C LYS A 110 43.19 17.17 1.67
N ASN A 111 43.52 15.88 1.67
CA ASN A 111 44.67 15.34 0.96
C ASN A 111 44.58 15.58 -0.56
N LEU A 112 43.37 15.56 -1.14
CA LEU A 112 43.16 15.87 -2.55
C LEU A 112 43.45 17.35 -2.85
N GLU A 113 43.01 18.26 -1.99
CA GLU A 113 43.24 19.71 -2.15
C GLU A 113 44.69 20.11 -1.94
N GLU A 114 45.44 19.31 -1.19
CA GLU A 114 46.89 19.46 -0.99
C GLU A 114 47.73 18.96 -2.19
N ARG A 115 47.15 18.24 -3.15
CA ARG A 115 47.90 17.75 -4.32
C ARG A 115 48.42 18.90 -5.17
N SER A 116 49.71 18.82 -5.54
CA SER A 116 50.37 19.82 -6.39
C SER A 116 49.63 20.10 -7.69
N SER A 117 49.12 19.06 -8.37
CA SER A 117 48.35 19.23 -9.62
C SER A 117 47.06 20.04 -9.42
N ILE A 118 46.38 19.85 -8.29
CA ILE A 118 45.14 20.58 -7.94
C ILE A 118 45.47 22.01 -7.54
N GLN A 119 46.53 22.21 -6.75
CA GLN A 119 46.99 23.54 -6.35
C GLN A 119 47.44 24.38 -7.55
N GLN A 120 48.18 23.78 -8.49
CA GLN A 120 48.62 24.46 -9.72
C GLN A 120 47.44 24.94 -10.56
N LEU A 121 46.47 24.06 -10.84
CA LEU A 121 45.28 24.42 -11.61
C LEU A 121 44.41 25.47 -10.90
N LYS A 122 44.34 25.40 -9.55
CA LYS A 122 43.62 26.38 -8.75
C LYS A 122 44.29 27.75 -8.82
N HIS A 123 45.60 27.81 -8.65
CA HIS A 123 46.38 29.04 -8.72
C HIS A 123 46.32 29.66 -10.14
N GLU A 124 46.40 28.85 -11.19
CA GLU A 124 46.24 29.30 -12.58
C GLU A 124 44.86 29.95 -12.79
N TYR A 125 43.79 29.29 -12.32
CA TYR A 125 42.44 29.86 -12.36
C TYR A 125 42.33 31.18 -11.58
N GLU A 126 42.86 31.25 -10.36
CA GLU A 126 42.82 32.44 -9.51
C GLU A 126 43.56 33.62 -10.16
N ALA A 127 44.76 33.37 -10.71
CA ALA A 127 45.54 34.39 -11.40
C ALA A 127 44.85 34.95 -12.65
N ILE A 128 44.17 34.10 -13.44
CA ILE A 128 43.41 34.55 -14.63
C ILE A 128 42.14 35.31 -14.19
N ARG A 129 41.45 34.80 -13.16
CA ARG A 129 40.25 35.43 -12.60
C ARG A 129 40.52 36.83 -12.05
N GLU A 130 41.63 37.03 -11.35
CA GLU A 130 42.01 38.34 -10.81
C GLU A 130 42.32 39.35 -11.92
N LYS A 131 42.94 38.90 -13.02
CA LYS A 131 43.32 39.78 -14.14
C LYS A 131 42.15 40.16 -15.06
N GLN A 132 41.25 39.21 -15.35
CA GLN A 132 40.26 39.33 -16.42
C GLN A 132 38.81 39.23 -15.93
N GLY A 133 38.59 38.98 -14.64
CA GLY A 133 37.27 38.75 -14.06
C GLY A 133 36.76 37.32 -14.27
N SER A 134 35.74 36.94 -13.50
CA SER A 134 35.19 35.56 -13.51
C SER A 134 34.46 35.19 -14.79
N ASP A 135 33.93 36.18 -15.52
CA ASP A 135 33.08 35.94 -16.69
C ASP A 135 33.85 35.79 -18.01
N HIS A 136 35.14 36.10 -18.00
CA HIS A 136 36.01 35.98 -19.16
C HIS A 136 36.14 34.52 -19.61
N ARG A 137 36.31 34.31 -20.92
CA ARG A 137 36.39 32.98 -21.54
C ARG A 137 37.51 32.13 -20.94
N ASP A 138 38.68 32.74 -20.70
CA ASP A 138 39.86 32.04 -20.18
C ASP A 138 39.69 31.67 -18.69
N SER A 139 39.07 32.55 -17.89
CA SER A 139 38.68 32.24 -16.50
C SER A 139 37.72 31.05 -16.45
N LYS A 140 36.73 30.99 -17.36
CA LYS A 140 35.80 29.85 -17.47
C LYS A 140 36.51 28.58 -17.91
N ARG A 141 37.46 28.67 -18.84
CA ARG A 141 38.25 27.52 -19.30
C ARG A 141 39.13 26.96 -18.18
N ALA A 142 39.88 27.81 -17.48
CA ALA A 142 40.74 27.40 -16.36
C ALA A 142 39.93 26.82 -15.20
N SER A 143 38.79 27.43 -14.87
CA SER A 143 37.85 26.91 -13.88
C SER A 143 37.34 25.50 -14.25
N ASN A 144 36.93 25.31 -15.52
CA ASN A 144 36.48 24.01 -15.99
C ASN A 144 37.58 22.95 -15.97
N ALA A 145 38.82 23.30 -16.33
CA ALA A 145 39.96 22.39 -16.24
C ALA A 145 40.22 21.93 -14.78
N TYR A 146 40.28 22.88 -13.85
CA TYR A 146 40.41 22.62 -12.41
C TYR A 146 39.27 21.71 -11.89
N LEU A 147 38.01 22.07 -12.18
CA LEU A 147 36.85 21.32 -11.70
C LEU A 147 36.76 19.92 -12.30
N THR A 148 37.10 19.76 -13.58
CA THR A 148 37.09 18.46 -14.28
C THR A 148 38.15 17.54 -13.68
N HIS A 149 39.39 18.02 -13.54
CA HIS A 149 40.47 17.25 -12.95
C HIS A 149 40.16 16.84 -11.50
N LYS A 150 39.60 17.77 -10.69
CA LYS A 150 39.15 17.47 -9.32
C LYS A 150 38.09 16.36 -9.29
N ARG A 151 37.11 16.40 -10.20
CA ARG A 151 36.04 15.36 -10.31
C ARG A 151 36.58 14.00 -10.71
N GLU A 152 37.54 13.95 -11.64
CA GLU A 152 38.19 12.70 -12.07
C GLU A 152 38.91 12.04 -10.90
N LEU A 153 39.70 12.80 -10.14
CA LEU A 153 40.40 12.28 -8.97
C LEU A 153 39.43 11.81 -7.87
N ILE A 154 38.34 12.54 -7.62
CA ILE A 154 37.28 12.09 -6.71
C ILE A 154 36.68 10.76 -7.18
N THR A 155 36.44 10.62 -8.48
CA THR A 155 35.89 9.39 -9.08
C THR A 155 36.83 8.21 -8.85
N LEU A 156 38.14 8.39 -9.05
CA LEU A 156 39.15 7.37 -8.80
C LEU A 156 39.23 6.97 -7.31
N ILE A 157 39.17 7.93 -6.39
CA ILE A 157 39.15 7.67 -4.94
C ILE A 157 37.94 6.80 -4.60
N VAL A 158 36.74 7.19 -5.05
CA VAL A 158 35.50 6.43 -4.77
C VAL A 158 35.57 5.02 -5.38
N GLN A 159 36.07 4.87 -6.61
CA GLN A 159 36.26 3.55 -7.23
C GLN A 159 37.19 2.66 -6.41
N GLY A 160 38.33 3.17 -5.96
CA GLY A 160 39.27 2.44 -5.12
C GLY A 160 38.68 2.02 -3.77
N LYS A 161 37.95 2.92 -3.10
CA LYS A 161 37.23 2.62 -1.86
C LYS A 161 36.18 1.54 -2.04
N ARG A 162 35.37 1.64 -3.10
CA ARG A 162 34.32 0.65 -3.40
C ARG A 162 34.91 -0.72 -3.67
N LYS A 163 36.04 -0.80 -4.39
CA LYS A 163 36.74 -2.06 -4.61
C LYS A 163 37.13 -2.71 -3.28
N LYS A 164 37.85 -1.98 -2.42
CA LYS A 164 38.26 -2.47 -1.08
C LYS A 164 37.05 -2.85 -0.20
N TYR A 165 36.01 -2.01 -0.21
CA TYR A 165 34.77 -2.27 0.52
C TYR A 165 34.14 -3.59 0.07
N PHE A 166 33.99 -3.80 -1.24
CA PHE A 166 33.35 -5.01 -1.73
C PHE A 166 34.20 -6.27 -1.50
N GLU A 167 35.52 -6.19 -1.65
CA GLU A 167 36.45 -7.26 -1.27
C GLU A 167 36.29 -7.65 0.20
N GLU A 168 36.21 -6.66 1.10
CA GLU A 168 36.01 -6.90 2.53
C GLU A 168 34.61 -7.45 2.84
N THR A 169 33.56 -6.93 2.20
CA THR A 169 32.20 -7.49 2.39
C THR A 169 32.11 -8.93 1.92
N ASP A 170 32.78 -9.29 0.82
CA ASP A 170 32.80 -10.67 0.32
C ASP A 170 33.55 -11.59 1.26
N ARG A 171 34.70 -11.13 1.78
CA ARG A 171 35.46 -11.84 2.81
C ARG A 171 34.61 -12.12 4.05
N ARG A 172 33.93 -11.11 4.58
CA ARG A 172 33.09 -11.26 5.79
C ARG A 172 31.86 -12.12 5.57
N ARG A 173 31.19 -11.98 4.43
CA ARG A 173 30.04 -12.83 4.06
C ARG A 173 30.44 -14.30 3.95
N ALA A 174 31.62 -14.58 3.37
CA ALA A 174 32.16 -15.94 3.31
C ALA A 174 32.42 -16.53 4.71
N LEU A 175 32.76 -15.69 5.69
CA LEU A 175 32.97 -16.05 7.09
C LEU A 175 31.69 -16.00 7.94
N GLY A 176 30.52 -15.68 7.36
CA GLY A 176 29.26 -15.50 8.10
C GLY A 176 29.23 -14.30 9.05
N GLN A 177 30.15 -13.34 8.87
CA GLN A 177 30.30 -12.16 9.73
C GLN A 177 29.42 -11.00 9.26
N SER A 178 29.01 -10.13 10.21
CA SER A 178 28.25 -8.92 9.89
C SER A 178 29.07 -7.92 9.06
N THR A 179 28.37 -7.19 8.18
CA THR A 179 28.91 -6.09 7.36
C THR A 179 28.32 -4.74 7.75
N SER A 180 27.56 -4.65 8.84
CA SER A 180 26.87 -3.42 9.28
C SER A 180 27.81 -2.30 9.71
N ASP A 181 28.98 -2.66 10.23
CA ASP A 181 30.01 -1.78 10.77
C ASP A 181 30.96 -1.22 9.69
N LEU A 182 30.91 -1.72 8.46
CA LEU A 182 31.75 -1.26 7.36
C LEU A 182 31.36 0.12 6.80
N SER A 183 30.31 0.74 7.34
CA SER A 183 29.87 2.08 6.96
C SER A 183 30.83 3.14 7.50
N THR A 184 31.58 3.78 6.61
CA THR A 184 32.45 4.92 6.96
C THR A 184 31.72 6.26 6.78
N PRO A 185 31.87 7.21 7.71
CA PRO A 185 31.42 8.59 7.52
C PRO A 185 32.06 9.21 6.27
N THR A 186 31.23 9.64 5.31
CA THR A 186 31.72 10.26 4.06
C THR A 186 31.42 11.75 4.02
N ALA A 187 32.32 12.53 3.42
CA ALA A 187 32.12 13.95 3.14
C ALA A 187 31.44 14.12 1.78
N ASN A 188 30.20 14.61 1.77
CA ASN A 188 29.57 14.98 0.49
C ASN A 188 30.25 16.24 -0.07
N LEU A 189 31.17 16.03 -1.01
CA LEU A 189 32.00 17.04 -1.66
C LEU A 189 31.29 17.92 -2.66
N TYR A 190 30.19 17.42 -3.21
CA TYR A 190 29.31 18.27 -3.97
C TYR A 190 28.66 19.12 -2.92
N LYS A 191 29.03 20.42 -2.88
CA LYS A 191 28.31 21.45 -2.15
C LYS A 191 26.86 21.00 -2.12
N PRO A 192 26.21 20.84 -0.95
CA PRO A 192 24.76 20.80 -0.97
C PRO A 192 24.40 21.99 -1.84
N LEU A 193 23.82 21.76 -3.04
CA LEU A 193 23.34 22.83 -3.93
C LEU A 193 22.77 23.81 -2.97
N THR A 194 23.43 24.97 -2.77
CA THR A 194 23.33 25.80 -1.55
C THR A 194 21.99 25.49 -0.97
N ARG A 195 21.95 24.65 0.09
CA ARG A 195 20.68 24.14 0.62
C ARG A 195 20.02 25.39 1.16
N THR A 196 19.40 26.15 0.25
CA THR A 196 18.54 27.25 0.57
C THR A 196 17.51 26.60 1.45
N ALA A 197 17.05 27.31 2.47
CA ALA A 197 16.00 26.79 3.33
C ALA A 197 14.82 26.18 2.52
N ASP A 198 14.64 26.61 1.27
CA ASP A 198 13.73 26.03 0.27
C ASP A 198 14.02 24.59 -0.17
N THR A 199 15.25 24.15 -0.42
CA THR A 199 15.49 22.76 -0.88
C THR A 199 15.20 21.74 0.20
N ASP A 200 15.40 22.09 1.48
CA ASP A 200 14.99 21.26 2.61
C ASP A 200 13.47 21.21 2.75
N LYS A 201 12.79 22.35 2.61
CA LYS A 201 11.31 22.39 2.58
C LYS A 201 10.74 21.52 1.46
N VAL A 202 11.32 21.60 0.26
CA VAL A 202 10.92 20.79 -0.90
C VAL A 202 11.13 19.30 -0.63
N ALA A 203 12.27 18.90 -0.06
CA ALA A 203 12.53 17.50 0.29
C ALA A 203 11.56 16.99 1.36
N ILE A 204 11.24 17.81 2.37
CA ILE A 204 10.23 17.51 3.39
C ILE A 204 8.85 17.33 2.75
N ARG A 205 8.49 18.14 1.75
CA ARG A 205 7.24 18.04 1.00
C ARG A 205 7.16 16.72 0.22
N ILE A 206 8.23 16.32 -0.45
CA ILE A 206 8.29 15.00 -1.12
C ILE A 206 8.21 13.88 -0.08
N GLY A 207 8.84 14.05 1.08
CA GLY A 207 8.70 13.15 2.22
C GLY A 207 7.25 13.02 2.72
N HIS A 208 6.51 14.12 2.77
CA HIS A 208 5.07 14.13 3.09
C HIS A 208 4.29 13.29 2.06
N PHE A 209 4.53 13.50 0.76
CA PHE A 209 3.93 12.67 -0.30
C PHE A 209 4.24 11.18 -0.12
N LEU A 210 5.45 10.81 0.28
CA LEU A 210 5.84 9.41 0.49
C LEU A 210 5.17 8.76 1.72
N ARG A 211 4.97 9.54 2.79
CA ARG A 211 4.31 9.05 4.02
C ARG A 211 2.80 8.91 3.84
N GLU A 212 2.19 9.86 3.17
CA GLU A 212 0.75 9.93 2.97
C GLU A 212 0.34 8.99 1.82
N LYS A 213 -0.28 7.84 2.11
CA LYS A 213 -0.57 6.81 1.09
C LYS A 213 -1.62 7.23 0.07
N ASP A 214 -2.51 8.15 0.46
CA ASP A 214 -3.66 8.55 -0.34
C ASP A 214 -3.35 9.66 -1.35
N LEU A 215 -2.25 10.41 -1.15
CA LEU A 215 -1.82 11.45 -2.10
C LEU A 215 -1.43 10.84 -3.46
N GLY A 216 -1.97 11.39 -4.54
CA GLY A 216 -1.70 10.97 -5.92
C GLY A 216 -2.46 9.73 -6.40
N GLY A 217 -3.18 9.01 -5.52
CA GLY A 217 -4.07 7.89 -5.85
C GLY A 217 -3.48 6.92 -6.88
N HIS A 218 -4.25 6.58 -7.93
CA HIS A 218 -3.80 5.68 -9.00
C HIS A 218 -2.62 6.22 -9.84
N ARG A 219 -2.31 7.52 -9.75
CA ARG A 219 -1.19 8.18 -10.47
C ARG A 219 0.05 8.36 -9.60
N ARG A 220 0.05 7.84 -8.36
CA ARG A 220 1.11 8.05 -7.36
C ARG A 220 2.52 7.78 -7.90
N ALA A 221 2.72 6.68 -8.63
CA ALA A 221 4.03 6.35 -9.20
C ALA A 221 4.51 7.40 -10.24
N ARG A 222 3.60 7.90 -11.08
CA ARG A 222 3.90 8.95 -12.07
C ARG A 222 4.20 10.28 -11.38
N VAL A 223 3.38 10.64 -10.40
CA VAL A 223 3.52 11.87 -9.61
C VAL A 223 4.85 11.85 -8.84
N PHE A 224 5.21 10.72 -8.23
CA PHE A 224 6.50 10.56 -7.57
C PHE A 224 7.67 10.78 -8.53
N SER A 225 7.62 10.16 -9.71
CA SER A 225 8.66 10.36 -10.73
C SER A 225 8.78 11.83 -11.15
N GLN A 226 7.66 12.55 -11.27
CA GLN A 226 7.66 13.99 -11.57
C GLN A 226 8.27 14.81 -10.44
N LEU A 227 7.87 14.57 -9.19
CA LEU A 227 8.43 15.22 -8.01
C LEU A 227 9.94 14.99 -7.90
N LEU A 228 10.39 13.74 -8.13
CA LEU A 228 11.79 13.37 -8.09
C LEU A 228 12.59 14.05 -9.22
N LEU A 229 12.07 14.08 -10.44
CA LEU A 229 12.73 14.74 -11.58
C LEU A 229 12.78 16.27 -11.42
N ALA A 230 11.77 16.87 -10.80
CA ALA A 230 11.76 18.30 -10.48
C ALA A 230 12.77 18.63 -9.36
N TYR A 231 12.83 17.80 -8.32
CA TYR A 231 13.81 17.93 -7.24
C TYR A 231 15.25 17.79 -7.73
N LEU A 232 15.55 16.73 -8.48
CA LEU A 232 16.89 16.50 -9.05
C LEU A 232 17.29 17.59 -10.05
N GLY A 233 16.31 18.21 -10.71
CA GLY A 233 16.51 19.33 -11.63
C GLY A 233 16.56 20.71 -10.98
N ASN A 234 16.53 20.81 -9.64
CA ASN A 234 16.47 22.05 -8.88
C ASN A 234 15.31 22.99 -9.27
N ARG A 235 14.15 22.40 -9.63
CA ARG A 235 12.91 23.12 -9.98
C ARG A 235 11.95 23.10 -8.79
N SER A 236 12.28 23.87 -7.73
CA SER A 236 11.52 23.90 -6.48
C SER A 236 10.06 24.34 -6.66
N THR A 237 9.80 25.33 -7.52
CA THR A 237 8.45 25.82 -7.83
C THR A 237 7.56 24.78 -8.48
N GLU A 238 8.11 23.89 -9.31
CA GLU A 238 7.38 22.79 -9.92
C GLU A 238 6.97 21.76 -8.87
N VAL A 239 7.88 21.41 -7.94
CA VAL A 239 7.56 20.52 -6.82
C VAL A 239 6.44 21.11 -5.97
N GLU A 240 6.54 22.38 -5.62
CA GLU A 240 5.55 23.07 -4.78
C GLU A 240 4.19 23.17 -5.47
N THR A 241 4.17 23.45 -6.78
CA THR A 241 2.94 23.48 -7.58
C THR A 241 2.26 22.11 -7.63
N ILE A 242 3.03 21.04 -7.85
CA ILE A 242 2.51 19.66 -7.84
C ILE A 242 1.98 19.30 -6.46
N MET A 243 2.75 19.56 -5.40
CA MET A 243 2.33 19.25 -4.02
C MET A 243 1.09 20.03 -3.60
N ASN A 244 1.03 21.33 -3.86
CA ASN A 244 -0.15 22.15 -3.55
C ASN A 244 -1.35 21.73 -4.38
N SER A 245 -1.17 21.30 -5.64
CA SER A 245 -2.26 20.74 -6.42
C SER A 245 -2.78 19.43 -5.82
N LEU A 246 -1.90 18.53 -5.37
CA LEU A 246 -2.32 17.28 -4.74
C LEU A 246 -2.98 17.49 -3.38
N GLU A 247 -2.47 18.43 -2.60
CA GLU A 247 -3.03 18.78 -1.29
C GLU A 247 -4.34 19.55 -1.43
N ASN A 248 -4.48 20.41 -2.45
CA ASN A 248 -5.74 21.06 -2.80
C ASN A 248 -6.78 20.06 -3.32
N ASN A 249 -6.35 19.05 -4.09
CA ASN A 249 -7.23 17.94 -4.48
C ASN A 249 -7.57 17.06 -3.27
N LYS A 250 -6.66 16.85 -2.32
CA LYS A 250 -6.94 16.15 -1.06
C LYS A 250 -7.88 16.96 -0.17
N THR A 251 -7.73 18.28 -0.05
CA THR A 251 -8.65 19.13 0.71
C THR A 251 -9.97 19.31 -0.01
N GLN A 252 -10.01 19.28 -1.36
CA GLN A 252 -11.25 19.15 -2.12
C GLN A 252 -11.90 17.78 -1.95
N ASP A 253 -11.14 16.68 -1.88
CA ASP A 253 -11.67 15.34 -1.59
C ASP A 253 -12.12 15.21 -0.12
N VAL A 254 -11.43 15.83 0.84
CA VAL A 254 -11.82 15.88 2.27
C VAL A 254 -12.98 16.84 2.51
N ALA A 255 -13.06 17.98 1.81
CA ALA A 255 -14.24 18.83 1.82
C ALA A 255 -15.43 18.18 1.09
N LYS A 256 -15.17 17.17 0.24
CA LYS A 256 -16.17 16.32 -0.41
C LYS A 256 -16.47 15.03 0.38
N GLN A 257 -15.75 14.76 1.47
CA GLN A 257 -16.03 13.65 2.41
C GLN A 257 -17.21 13.95 3.38
N THR A 258 -18.22 14.68 2.92
CA THR A 258 -19.56 14.72 3.55
C THR A 258 -20.64 14.04 2.68
N GLU A 259 -20.25 13.33 1.61
CA GLU A 259 -21.19 12.60 0.74
C GLU A 259 -20.83 11.12 0.55
N ASP A 260 -20.65 10.39 1.64
CA ASP A 260 -20.62 8.92 1.59
C ASP A 260 -22.01 8.35 1.27
N TRP A 261 -22.05 7.25 0.52
CA TRP A 261 -23.28 6.50 0.27
C TRP A 261 -23.59 5.67 1.50
N GLN A 262 -24.76 5.83 2.11
CA GLN A 262 -25.07 5.19 3.39
C GLN A 262 -26.30 4.28 3.29
N CYS A 263 -26.24 3.11 3.90
CA CYS A 263 -27.42 2.23 4.03
C CYS A 263 -28.28 2.67 5.21
N LEU A 264 -29.58 2.94 4.97
CA LEU A 264 -30.49 3.38 6.04
C LEU A 264 -30.85 2.30 7.06
N PHE A 265 -30.69 1.02 6.72
CA PHE A 265 -30.94 -0.09 7.66
C PHE A 265 -29.80 -0.30 8.66
N CYS A 266 -28.55 -0.12 8.23
CA CYS A 266 -27.38 -0.46 9.07
C CYS A 266 -26.36 0.67 9.21
N LEU A 267 -26.68 1.86 8.71
CA LEU A 267 -25.86 3.07 8.75
C LEU A 267 -24.44 2.91 8.20
N LYS A 268 -24.17 1.81 7.48
CA LYS A 268 -22.86 1.51 6.90
C LYS A 268 -22.60 2.40 5.69
N HIS A 269 -21.39 2.94 5.64
CA HIS A 269 -20.91 3.83 4.58
C HIS A 269 -20.22 3.07 3.45
N PHE A 270 -20.34 3.61 2.24
CA PHE A 270 -19.79 3.07 1.01
C PHE A 270 -19.22 4.20 0.15
N ALA A 271 -18.07 3.94 -0.48
CA ALA A 271 -17.39 4.92 -1.33
C ALA A 271 -18.15 5.27 -2.63
N TYR A 272 -19.14 4.47 -3.05
CA TYR A 272 -19.94 4.73 -4.25
C TYR A 272 -21.25 3.93 -4.27
N ARG A 273 -22.26 4.41 -5.04
CA ARG A 273 -23.61 3.81 -5.17
C ARG A 273 -23.63 2.32 -5.48
N GLY A 274 -22.67 1.86 -6.28
CA GLY A 274 -22.55 0.45 -6.67
C GLY A 274 -22.25 -0.47 -5.48
N GLY A 275 -21.41 -0.02 -4.54
CA GLY A 275 -21.13 -0.73 -3.29
C GLY A 275 -22.38 -0.84 -2.40
N LEU A 276 -23.08 0.29 -2.21
CA LEU A 276 -24.34 0.35 -1.49
C LEU A 276 -25.40 -0.58 -2.11
N THR A 277 -25.52 -0.57 -3.44
CA THR A 277 -26.48 -1.39 -4.19
C THR A 277 -26.24 -2.88 -3.96
N ARG A 278 -25.00 -3.34 -4.14
CA ARG A 278 -24.66 -4.76 -3.96
C ARG A 278 -24.90 -5.21 -2.52
N TYR A 279 -24.52 -4.38 -1.55
CA TYR A 279 -24.71 -4.68 -0.14
C TYR A 279 -26.20 -4.82 0.22
N ASN A 280 -27.04 -3.88 -0.21
CA ASN A 280 -28.48 -3.96 0.05
C ASN A 280 -29.12 -5.17 -0.64
N GLN A 281 -28.67 -5.54 -1.84
CA GLN A 281 -29.15 -6.75 -2.52
C GLN A 281 -28.82 -8.03 -1.73
N ASP A 282 -27.58 -8.16 -1.26
CA ASP A 282 -27.08 -9.38 -0.60
C ASP A 282 -27.56 -9.51 0.86
N HIS A 283 -27.81 -8.39 1.56
CA HIS A 283 -28.11 -8.40 3.00
C HIS A 283 -29.55 -8.00 3.37
N HIS A 284 -30.24 -7.23 2.53
CA HIS A 284 -31.58 -6.70 2.82
C HIS A 284 -32.64 -7.19 1.83
N PHE A 285 -32.41 -7.06 0.52
CA PHE A 285 -33.44 -7.39 -0.50
C PHE A 285 -33.66 -8.89 -0.68
N SER A 286 -32.64 -9.72 -0.48
CA SER A 286 -32.71 -11.18 -0.69
C SER A 286 -33.25 -11.97 0.52
N LYS A 287 -33.46 -11.32 1.67
CA LYS A 287 -33.73 -12.00 2.95
C LYS A 287 -35.08 -11.61 3.56
N SER A 288 -36.20 -11.80 2.85
CA SER A 288 -37.57 -11.67 3.40
C SER A 288 -37.96 -10.33 4.06
N ALA A 289 -37.10 -9.31 4.08
CA ALA A 289 -37.38 -7.98 4.65
C ALA A 289 -38.52 -7.23 3.94
N PHE A 290 -38.86 -7.66 2.73
CA PHE A 290 -39.89 -7.04 1.88
C PHE A 290 -41.10 -7.95 1.65
N ASP A 291 -41.24 -9.03 2.42
CA ASP A 291 -42.35 -9.98 2.32
C ASP A 291 -43.66 -9.40 2.87
N ARG A 292 -43.60 -8.32 3.65
CA ARG A 292 -44.75 -7.57 4.20
C ARG A 292 -44.46 -6.06 4.14
N PRO A 293 -45.48 -5.19 4.02
CA PRO A 293 -45.32 -3.75 4.14
C PRO A 293 -44.70 -3.36 5.48
N PHE A 294 -43.81 -2.36 5.47
CA PHE A 294 -43.22 -1.81 6.69
C PHE A 294 -43.03 -0.29 6.60
N PRO A 295 -43.09 0.44 7.72
CA PRO A 295 -42.90 1.88 7.74
C PRO A 295 -41.44 2.27 7.51
N CYS A 296 -41.22 3.32 6.73
CA CYS A 296 -39.89 3.89 6.52
C CYS A 296 -39.38 4.61 7.79
N ASP A 297 -38.26 4.15 8.35
CA ASP A 297 -37.67 4.69 9.59
C ASP A 297 -37.31 6.16 9.51
N GLU A 298 -36.71 6.59 8.41
CA GLU A 298 -36.31 7.98 8.23
C GLU A 298 -37.50 8.91 8.01
N CYS A 299 -38.61 8.39 7.46
CA CYS A 299 -39.87 9.14 7.44
C CYS A 299 -40.47 9.25 8.84
N GLY A 300 -40.46 8.16 9.62
CA GLY A 300 -40.92 8.15 11.01
C GLY A 300 -40.18 9.17 11.88
N ARG A 301 -38.86 9.26 11.74
CA ARG A 301 -38.03 10.29 12.41
C ARG A 301 -38.40 11.72 12.02
N GLN A 302 -38.89 11.93 10.80
CA GLN A 302 -39.39 13.22 10.33
C GLN A 302 -40.87 13.47 10.68
N GLY A 303 -41.49 12.59 11.48
CA GLY A 303 -42.90 12.66 11.85
C GLY A 303 -43.87 12.31 10.71
N LYS A 304 -43.40 11.62 9.67
CA LYS A 304 -44.19 11.21 8.50
C LYS A 304 -44.37 9.69 8.51
N MET A 305 -45.58 9.23 8.24
CA MET A 305 -45.85 7.81 8.03
C MET A 305 -45.87 7.50 6.53
N HIS A 306 -44.95 6.62 6.10
CA HIS A 306 -44.94 6.07 4.75
C HIS A 306 -44.58 4.60 4.82
N ASP A 307 -45.54 3.76 4.45
CA ASP A 307 -45.33 2.31 4.35
C ASP A 307 -44.77 1.96 2.97
N VAL A 308 -43.80 1.06 2.98
CA VAL A 308 -43.07 0.63 1.80
C VAL A 308 -43.38 -0.83 1.51
N GLU A 309 -43.81 -1.11 0.29
CA GLU A 309 -44.13 -2.46 -0.18
C GLU A 309 -43.13 -2.88 -1.26
N GLY A 310 -42.19 -3.77 -0.91
CA GLY A 310 -41.22 -4.26 -1.87
C GLY A 310 -39.95 -3.40 -2.02
N ALA A 311 -38.87 -4.03 -2.49
CA ALA A 311 -37.56 -3.40 -2.58
C ALA A 311 -37.47 -2.31 -3.67
N GLU A 312 -38.30 -2.40 -4.72
CA GLU A 312 -38.36 -1.39 -5.78
C GLU A 312 -39.05 -0.11 -5.31
N GLN A 313 -40.21 -0.24 -4.64
CA GLN A 313 -40.89 0.90 -4.03
C GLN A 313 -40.00 1.58 -2.99
N TRP A 314 -39.25 0.80 -2.21
CA TRP A 314 -38.30 1.32 -1.24
C TRP A 314 -37.20 2.16 -1.89
N SER A 315 -36.52 1.63 -2.90
CA SER A 315 -35.50 2.38 -3.64
C SER A 315 -36.06 3.69 -4.22
N ASN A 316 -37.25 3.64 -4.83
CA ASN A 316 -37.88 4.83 -5.41
C ASN A 316 -38.28 5.87 -4.34
N HIS A 317 -38.81 5.40 -3.20
CA HIS A 317 -39.17 6.25 -2.07
C HIS A 317 -37.92 6.92 -1.47
N VAL A 318 -36.86 6.16 -1.20
CA VAL A 318 -35.62 6.69 -0.63
C VAL A 318 -34.98 7.71 -1.57
N GLU A 319 -34.99 7.47 -2.88
CA GLU A 319 -34.47 8.43 -3.87
C GLU A 319 -35.22 9.76 -3.83
N LYS A 320 -36.55 9.68 -3.71
CA LYS A 320 -37.44 10.84 -3.73
C LYS A 320 -37.47 11.61 -2.41
N CYS A 321 -37.43 10.92 -1.27
CA CYS A 321 -37.73 11.51 0.04
C CYS A 321 -36.48 11.71 0.91
N HIS A 322 -35.45 10.88 0.74
CA HIS A 322 -34.25 10.91 1.58
C HIS A 322 -32.98 11.26 0.79
N GLY A 323 -33.02 11.12 -0.54
CA GLY A 323 -31.99 11.57 -1.45
C GLY A 323 -31.15 10.42 -2.01
N ILE A 324 -30.49 10.70 -3.14
CA ILE A 324 -29.81 9.68 -3.93
C ILE A 324 -28.72 8.94 -3.15
N LYS A 325 -28.01 9.62 -2.24
CA LYS A 325 -26.90 9.04 -1.45
C LYS A 325 -27.29 7.87 -0.54
N TYR A 326 -28.58 7.75 -0.20
CA TYR A 326 -29.12 6.63 0.58
C TYR A 326 -29.74 5.54 -0.29
N THR A 327 -29.73 5.74 -1.61
CA THR A 327 -30.55 4.97 -2.54
C THR A 327 -29.73 3.90 -3.28
N PRO A 328 -29.88 2.61 -2.92
CA PRO A 328 -29.42 1.54 -3.78
C PRO A 328 -30.31 1.44 -5.02
N LYS A 329 -29.72 0.99 -6.14
CA LYS A 329 -30.52 0.75 -7.36
C LYS A 329 -31.56 -0.36 -7.10
N PRO A 330 -32.76 -0.26 -7.67
CA PRO A 330 -33.78 -1.28 -7.51
C PRO A 330 -33.24 -2.64 -7.97
N PRO A 331 -33.70 -3.75 -7.36
CA PRO A 331 -33.30 -5.08 -7.78
C PRO A 331 -33.59 -5.27 -9.28
N ARG A 332 -32.61 -5.71 -10.06
CA ARG A 332 -32.88 -6.16 -11.42
C ARG A 332 -33.77 -7.39 -11.34
N HIS A 333 -34.90 -7.42 -12.04
CA HIS A 333 -35.78 -8.59 -12.13
C HIS A 333 -34.96 -9.87 -12.39
N ARG A 334 -34.64 -10.60 -11.33
CA ARG A 334 -34.17 -11.97 -11.46
C ARG A 334 -35.41 -12.82 -11.66
N LYS A 335 -35.67 -13.15 -12.93
CA LYS A 335 -36.37 -14.39 -13.23
C LYS A 335 -35.61 -15.50 -12.49
N ASP A 336 -36.35 -16.30 -11.73
CA ASP A 336 -35.88 -17.48 -10.98
C ASP A 336 -35.08 -17.23 -9.69
N VAL A 337 -35.73 -16.64 -8.68
CA VAL A 337 -35.65 -17.26 -7.35
C VAL A 337 -36.85 -18.18 -7.24
N ARG A 338 -36.68 -19.46 -7.60
CA ARG A 338 -37.67 -20.48 -7.25
C ARG A 338 -37.91 -20.33 -5.75
N PRO A 339 -39.16 -20.13 -5.28
CA PRO A 339 -39.44 -20.23 -3.86
C PRO A 339 -38.93 -21.59 -3.42
N THR A 340 -37.97 -21.62 -2.49
CA THR A 340 -37.55 -22.88 -1.91
C THR A 340 -38.83 -23.53 -1.38
N LYS A 341 -39.25 -24.66 -1.99
CA LYS A 341 -40.37 -25.50 -1.55
C LYS A 341 -40.03 -26.18 -0.22
N ARG A 342 -39.67 -25.41 0.80
CA ARG A 342 -39.69 -25.84 2.19
C ARG A 342 -40.97 -25.27 2.78
N LYS A 343 -41.96 -26.15 2.98
CA LYS A 343 -43.15 -25.81 3.77
C LYS A 343 -42.67 -25.27 5.13
N PRO A 344 -43.00 -24.03 5.53
CA PRO A 344 -42.70 -23.56 6.86
C PRO A 344 -43.57 -24.34 7.84
N THR A 345 -42.96 -25.14 8.72
CA THR A 345 -43.65 -25.76 9.86
C THR A 345 -43.67 -24.86 11.10
N LYS A 346 -43.02 -23.69 11.04
CA LYS A 346 -43.15 -22.58 12.00
C LYS A 346 -43.22 -21.26 11.23
N GLU A 347 -44.05 -20.34 11.68
CA GLU A 347 -44.12 -18.98 11.14
C GLU A 347 -42.93 -18.17 11.67
N ARG A 348 -42.29 -17.35 10.82
CA ARG A 348 -41.23 -16.42 11.28
C ARG A 348 -41.93 -15.25 11.97
N SER A 349 -41.63 -15.00 13.25
CA SER A 349 -42.36 -14.03 14.07
C SER A 349 -41.54 -12.83 14.52
N ASP A 350 -40.21 -12.94 14.56
CA ASP A 350 -39.36 -11.88 15.13
C ASP A 350 -38.56 -11.15 14.05
N ARG A 351 -38.81 -9.84 13.99
CA ARG A 351 -38.20 -8.87 13.09
C ARG A 351 -36.92 -8.30 13.70
N CYS A 352 -35.86 -8.16 12.90
CA CYS A 352 -34.67 -7.41 13.30
C CYS A 352 -34.98 -5.90 13.38
N PHE A 353 -34.64 -5.25 14.50
CA PHE A 353 -34.86 -3.81 14.70
C PHE A 353 -34.12 -2.91 13.70
N PHE A 354 -33.08 -3.42 13.04
CA PHE A 354 -32.24 -2.63 12.13
C PHE A 354 -32.59 -2.82 10.64
N CYS A 355 -33.04 -4.01 10.23
CA CYS A 355 -33.12 -4.30 8.80
C CYS A 355 -34.36 -5.05 8.32
N GLU A 356 -35.41 -5.13 9.14
CA GLU A 356 -36.71 -5.70 8.77
C GLU A 356 -36.69 -7.21 8.42
N ASN A 357 -35.50 -7.83 8.39
CA ASN A 357 -35.34 -9.27 8.17
C ASN A 357 -36.07 -10.06 9.26
N MET A 358 -36.88 -11.02 8.84
CA MET A 358 -37.68 -11.89 9.72
C MET A 358 -36.91 -13.18 10.06
N PHE A 359 -36.90 -13.54 11.34
CA PHE A 359 -36.20 -14.72 11.86
C PHE A 359 -37.11 -15.64 12.67
N PHE A 360 -36.67 -16.88 12.81
CA PHE A 360 -37.22 -17.80 13.80
C PHE A 360 -36.65 -17.46 15.18
N GLU A 361 -37.46 -17.65 16.23
CA GLU A 361 -37.06 -17.47 17.63
C GLU A 361 -35.77 -18.29 17.94
N GLY A 362 -34.70 -17.61 18.39
CA GLY A 362 -33.42 -18.24 18.75
C GLY A 362 -32.19 -17.86 17.90
N SER A 363 -31.17 -18.73 17.92
CA SER A 363 -29.75 -18.46 17.53
C SER A 363 -29.48 -17.97 16.10
N SER A 364 -30.51 -17.95 15.24
CA SER A 364 -30.43 -17.40 13.89
C SER A 364 -30.24 -15.88 13.90
N HIS A 365 -30.94 -15.17 14.81
CA HIS A 365 -30.89 -13.72 14.90
C HIS A 365 -29.52 -13.22 15.37
N SER A 366 -28.97 -13.82 16.43
CA SER A 366 -27.66 -13.44 16.99
C SER A 366 -26.53 -13.46 15.97
N ARG A 367 -26.50 -14.47 15.10
CA ARG A 367 -25.48 -14.59 14.04
C ARG A 367 -25.65 -13.51 12.98
N HIS A 368 -26.89 -13.23 12.57
CA HIS A 368 -27.20 -12.16 11.64
C HIS A 368 -26.81 -10.79 12.23
N PHE A 369 -27.25 -10.50 13.46
CA PHE A 369 -26.96 -9.26 14.16
C PHE A 369 -25.45 -8.99 14.27
N ASN A 370 -24.66 -9.99 14.69
CA ASN A 370 -23.21 -9.83 14.79
C ASN A 370 -22.54 -9.58 13.44
N LYS A 371 -23.01 -10.25 12.39
CA LYS A 371 -22.40 -10.16 11.07
C LYS A 371 -22.77 -8.86 10.34
N ASP A 372 -24.04 -8.48 10.41
CA ASP A 372 -24.63 -7.45 9.55
C ASP A 372 -24.82 -6.10 10.27
N HIS A 373 -24.84 -6.07 11.61
CA HIS A 373 -25.11 -4.87 12.43
C HIS A 373 -24.04 -4.57 13.49
N GLY A 374 -22.99 -5.38 13.59
CA GLY A 374 -21.92 -5.17 14.58
C GLY A 374 -21.19 -3.83 14.44
N SER A 375 -21.12 -3.26 13.23
CA SER A 375 -20.43 -2.00 12.96
C SER A 375 -21.24 -0.74 13.31
N ILE A 376 -22.52 -0.85 13.65
CA ILE A 376 -23.37 0.30 14.00
C ILE A 376 -22.88 0.98 15.28
N PHE A 377 -22.31 0.19 16.20
CA PHE A 377 -21.85 0.67 17.51
C PHE A 377 -20.49 1.37 17.50
N LEU A 378 -19.94 1.69 16.32
CA LEU A 378 -18.70 2.47 16.19
C LEU A 378 -18.94 3.96 16.47
N GLU A 379 -20.16 4.43 16.25
CA GLU A 379 -20.58 5.80 16.53
C GLU A 379 -21.95 5.81 17.24
N PRO A 380 -22.26 6.84 18.05
CA PRO A 380 -23.57 6.96 18.67
C PRO A 380 -24.68 7.10 17.62
N PHE A 381 -25.80 6.43 17.83
CA PHE A 381 -26.94 6.48 16.92
C PHE A 381 -28.27 6.55 17.67
N ALA A 382 -29.30 7.12 17.05
CA ALA A 382 -30.64 7.14 17.60
C ALA A 382 -31.33 5.78 17.41
N CYS A 383 -31.99 5.27 18.46
CA CYS A 383 -32.78 4.04 18.38
C CYS A 383 -33.86 4.17 17.30
N PHE A 384 -33.90 3.22 16.37
CA PHE A 384 -34.85 3.20 15.25
C PHE A 384 -36.29 3.09 15.73
N GLU A 385 -36.56 2.22 16.71
CA GLU A 385 -37.91 1.96 17.20
C GLU A 385 -38.45 3.11 18.05
N CYS A 386 -37.62 3.71 18.91
CA CYS A 386 -37.98 4.96 19.59
C CYS A 386 -38.21 6.11 18.60
N GLY A 387 -37.36 6.22 17.57
CA GLY A 387 -37.49 7.25 16.54
C GLY A 387 -38.82 7.19 15.78
N ARG A 388 -39.36 5.98 15.54
CA ARG A 388 -40.69 5.80 14.95
C ARG A 388 -41.83 6.29 15.84
N GLN A 389 -41.65 6.20 17.15
CA GLN A 389 -42.61 6.67 18.15
C GLN A 389 -42.42 8.16 18.48
N GLY A 390 -41.53 8.86 17.77
CA GLY A 390 -41.21 10.27 18.01
C GLY A 390 -40.32 10.51 19.23
N CYS A 391 -39.74 9.46 19.82
CA CYS A 391 -38.85 9.55 20.97
C CYS A 391 -37.38 9.49 20.53
N MET A 392 -36.55 10.43 20.98
CA MET A 392 -35.11 10.39 20.73
C MET A 392 -34.38 9.72 21.89
N ALA A 393 -34.07 8.43 21.72
CA ALA A 393 -33.14 7.71 22.59
C ALA A 393 -31.82 7.49 21.85
N VAL A 394 -30.74 8.08 22.33
CA VAL A 394 -29.39 7.94 21.74
C VAL A 394 -28.66 6.77 22.38
N ILE A 395 -28.10 5.91 21.55
CA ILE A 395 -27.37 4.71 21.93
C ILE A 395 -25.89 4.96 21.70
N GLU A 396 -25.12 5.05 22.77
CA GLU A 396 -23.69 5.41 22.72
C GLU A 396 -22.78 4.20 22.53
N SER A 397 -23.26 2.99 22.84
CA SER A 397 -22.45 1.78 22.76
C SER A 397 -23.30 0.52 22.62
N ARG A 398 -22.66 -0.60 22.26
CA ARG A 398 -23.31 -1.91 22.20
C ARG A 398 -23.90 -2.37 23.54
N ALA A 399 -23.24 -2.05 24.66
CA ALA A 399 -23.77 -2.37 25.98
C ALA A 399 -25.03 -1.55 26.29
N ALA A 400 -24.98 -0.24 26.01
CA ALA A 400 -26.13 0.65 26.15
C ALA A 400 -27.33 0.21 25.30
N TRP A 401 -27.09 -0.35 24.10
CA TRP A 401 -28.13 -0.96 23.29
C TRP A 401 -28.81 -2.17 23.96
N MET A 402 -28.03 -3.07 24.56
CA MET A 402 -28.59 -4.26 25.19
C MET A 402 -29.50 -3.89 26.37
N ASP A 403 -29.06 -2.93 27.18
CA ASP A 403 -29.83 -2.43 28.31
C ASP A 403 -31.09 -1.69 27.83
N HIS A 404 -30.94 -0.79 26.85
CA HIS A 404 -32.06 -0.05 26.27
C HIS A 404 -33.11 -0.97 25.64
N ALA A 405 -32.71 -1.96 24.83
CA ALA A 405 -33.64 -2.89 24.19
C ALA A 405 -34.40 -3.72 25.23
N ALA A 406 -33.73 -4.16 26.30
CA ALA A 406 -34.36 -4.92 27.38
C ALA A 406 -35.35 -4.05 28.18
N ASP A 407 -34.95 -2.82 28.53
CA ASP A 407 -35.73 -1.97 29.43
C ASP A 407 -36.90 -1.28 28.71
N VAL A 408 -36.67 -0.76 27.51
CA VAL A 408 -37.63 0.04 26.73
C VAL A 408 -38.48 -0.83 25.82
N HIS A 409 -37.86 -1.79 25.12
CA HIS A 409 -38.55 -2.61 24.13
C HIS A 409 -38.94 -4.01 24.64
N LYS A 410 -38.59 -4.35 25.89
CA LYS A 410 -38.85 -5.66 26.52
C LYS A 410 -38.34 -6.85 25.69
N ARG A 411 -37.26 -6.62 24.96
CA ARG A 411 -36.64 -7.58 24.02
C ARG A 411 -35.14 -7.61 24.25
N ASP A 412 -34.55 -8.80 24.16
CA ASP A 412 -33.10 -8.93 24.19
C ASP A 412 -32.48 -8.34 22.91
N GLY A 413 -31.62 -7.33 23.06
CA GLY A 413 -31.02 -6.60 21.93
C GLY A 413 -30.11 -7.44 21.03
N HIS A 414 -29.80 -8.69 21.41
CA HIS A 414 -28.95 -9.61 20.64
C HIS A 414 -29.73 -10.72 19.94
N THR A 415 -30.72 -11.30 20.61
CA THR A 415 -31.47 -12.50 20.20
C THR A 415 -32.91 -12.20 19.81
N MET A 416 -33.42 -11.00 20.14
CA MET A 416 -34.83 -10.60 20.03
C MET A 416 -35.79 -11.44 20.88
N ALA A 417 -35.29 -12.29 21.78
CA ALA A 417 -36.14 -13.03 22.71
C ALA A 417 -36.89 -12.05 23.63
N LYS A 418 -38.14 -12.38 23.98
CA LYS A 418 -38.89 -11.60 25.00
C LYS A 418 -38.16 -11.74 26.34
N VAL A 419 -37.90 -10.61 26.99
CA VAL A 419 -37.33 -10.62 28.35
C VAL A 419 -38.49 -10.87 29.32
N PRO A 420 -38.44 -11.89 30.19
CA PRO A 420 -39.48 -12.14 31.17
C PRO A 420 -39.64 -10.93 32.09
N GLU A 421 -40.88 -10.49 32.29
CA GLU A 421 -41.22 -9.41 33.22
C GLU A 421 -41.01 -9.91 34.65
N GLN A 422 -39.86 -9.59 35.26
CA GLN A 422 -39.69 -9.81 36.69
C GLN A 422 -40.30 -8.63 37.44
N ALA A 423 -41.37 -8.92 38.18
CA ALA A 423 -41.95 -8.04 39.18
C ALA A 423 -40.84 -7.52 40.12
N GLY A 424 -40.91 -6.22 40.41
CA GLY A 424 -39.80 -5.45 40.97
C GLY A 424 -39.21 -6.00 42.25
N VAL A 425 -37.92 -5.71 42.45
CA VAL A 425 -37.30 -5.23 43.68
C VAL A 425 -35.85 -4.85 43.33
N LEU A 426 -35.43 -3.69 43.82
CA LEU A 426 -34.05 -3.19 43.86
C LEU A 426 -33.05 -4.31 44.14
N GLY A 427 -32.25 -4.65 43.13
CA GLY A 427 -31.19 -5.63 43.27
C GLY A 427 -30.14 -5.42 42.19
N LYS A 428 -29.09 -4.66 42.52
CA LYS A 428 -27.85 -4.55 41.75
C LYS A 428 -27.52 -5.91 41.12
N ARG A 429 -27.56 -6.02 39.79
CA ARG A 429 -26.97 -7.18 39.10
C ARG A 429 -25.49 -7.21 39.48
N LYS A 430 -25.14 -8.17 40.33
CA LYS A 430 -23.78 -8.42 40.79
C LYS A 430 -22.89 -8.62 39.57
N ARG A 431 -21.84 -7.79 39.49
CA ARG A 431 -20.62 -8.10 38.74
C ARG A 431 -20.15 -9.47 39.18
N GLY A 432 -20.28 -10.45 38.30
CA GLY A 432 -19.59 -11.73 38.41
C GLY A 432 -18.14 -11.50 38.04
N VAL A 433 -17.31 -11.36 39.08
CA VAL A 433 -15.88 -11.62 39.01
C VAL A 433 -15.71 -13.08 38.56
N GLU A 434 -15.28 -13.30 37.33
CA GLU A 434 -14.82 -14.61 36.92
C GLU A 434 -13.42 -14.82 37.48
N LYS A 435 -13.36 -15.59 38.57
CA LYS A 435 -12.15 -16.12 39.17
C LYS A 435 -11.39 -16.92 38.11
N GLY A 436 -10.11 -16.61 37.95
CA GLY A 436 -9.17 -17.54 37.35
C GLY A 436 -9.14 -18.85 38.12
N ARG A 437 -9.23 -19.96 37.38
CA ARG A 437 -8.50 -21.21 37.65
C ARG A 437 -8.53 -22.10 36.40
N LEU A 438 -7.35 -22.23 35.80
CA LEU A 438 -6.72 -23.51 35.44
C LEU A 438 -7.66 -24.58 34.84
N ALA A 439 -8.00 -24.43 33.55
CA ALA A 439 -8.39 -25.55 32.69
C ALA A 439 -8.39 -25.12 31.20
N SER A 440 -7.22 -24.82 30.62
CA SER A 440 -7.10 -24.85 29.13
C SER A 440 -5.72 -25.25 28.59
N ALA A 441 -4.70 -25.44 29.44
CA ALA A 441 -3.38 -25.88 28.97
C ALA A 441 -3.32 -27.36 28.51
N ALA A 442 -4.31 -28.19 28.89
CA ALA A 442 -4.35 -29.62 28.53
C ALA A 442 -5.04 -29.92 27.18
N SER A 443 -5.83 -28.98 26.63
CA SER A 443 -6.54 -29.18 25.36
C SER A 443 -5.73 -28.75 24.14
N GLU A 444 -4.78 -27.81 24.31
CA GLU A 444 -3.90 -27.37 23.23
C GLU A 444 -2.69 -28.29 23.02
N GLN A 445 -2.24 -29.02 24.07
CA GLN A 445 -1.17 -30.01 23.94
C GLN A 445 -1.63 -31.32 23.27
N GLN A 446 -2.91 -31.70 23.40
CA GLN A 446 -3.48 -32.88 22.74
C GLN A 446 -3.71 -32.64 21.23
N ALA A 447 -4.10 -31.41 20.86
CA ALA A 447 -4.33 -31.03 19.46
C ALA A 447 -3.02 -30.85 18.66
N ASP A 448 -1.90 -30.54 19.32
CA ASP A 448 -0.59 -30.40 18.69
C ASP A 448 0.17 -31.75 18.57
N GLN A 449 -0.10 -32.71 19.48
CA GLN A 449 0.39 -34.09 19.37
C GLN A 449 -0.29 -34.90 18.25
N ASP A 450 -1.57 -34.68 17.99
CA ASP A 450 -2.27 -35.33 16.87
C ASP A 450 -1.87 -34.73 15.50
N ARG A 451 -1.39 -33.48 15.47
CA ARG A 451 -0.82 -32.86 14.26
C ARG A 451 0.58 -33.37 13.92
N GLN A 452 1.39 -33.74 14.91
CA GLN A 452 2.73 -34.29 14.69
C GLN A 452 2.75 -35.78 14.30
N ARG A 453 1.66 -36.53 14.49
CA ARG A 453 1.54 -37.92 14.04
C ARG A 453 1.20 -38.07 12.55
N HIS A 454 0.78 -37.00 11.87
CA HIS A 454 0.44 -37.02 10.44
C HIS A 454 1.57 -36.63 9.48
N LEU A 455 2.74 -36.26 10.00
CA LEU A 455 3.95 -36.00 9.23
C LEU A 455 5.07 -36.86 9.84
N GLY A 456 5.31 -38.05 9.26
CA GLY A 456 6.23 -39.06 9.79
C GLY A 456 7.67 -38.59 9.94
N ILE A 457 7.96 -37.86 11.03
CA ILE A 457 9.28 -37.42 11.43
C ILE A 457 9.46 -37.84 12.88
N ALA A 458 10.31 -38.84 13.11
CA ALA A 458 10.67 -39.29 14.46
C ALA A 458 11.48 -38.20 15.18
N PRO A 459 11.19 -37.88 16.45
CA PRO A 459 12.02 -36.95 17.20
C PRO A 459 13.33 -37.62 17.63
N MET A 460 14.44 -36.98 17.28
CA MET A 460 15.80 -37.34 17.64
C MET A 460 16.00 -37.07 19.14
N VAL A 461 16.19 -38.13 19.93
CA VAL A 461 16.55 -38.04 21.35
C VAL A 461 18.01 -37.59 21.44
N ILE A 462 18.25 -36.40 21.99
CA ILE A 462 19.61 -35.94 22.32
C ILE A 462 19.95 -36.53 23.69
N ASP A 463 20.96 -37.40 23.72
CA ASP A 463 21.53 -37.97 24.95
C ASP A 463 22.28 -36.87 25.74
N PRO A 464 21.91 -36.60 27.01
CA PRO A 464 22.59 -35.62 27.85
C PRO A 464 24.04 -35.99 28.23
N ARG A 465 24.58 -37.13 27.76
CA ARG A 465 25.95 -37.59 28.07
C ARG A 465 27.02 -37.14 27.07
N LEU A 466 26.70 -36.31 26.07
CA LEU A 466 27.65 -35.86 25.04
C LEU A 466 28.12 -34.40 25.16
N LEU A 467 27.99 -33.77 26.33
CA LEU A 467 28.71 -32.53 26.64
C LEU A 467 29.94 -32.82 27.49
N GLY A 468 31.01 -33.24 26.81
CA GLY A 468 32.34 -33.35 27.36
C GLY A 468 33.36 -32.80 26.37
N THR A 469 34.04 -31.73 26.80
CA THR A 469 35.37 -31.24 26.36
C THR A 469 35.64 -31.21 24.85
N TRP A 470 35.81 -30.01 24.28
CA TRP A 470 37.02 -29.50 23.59
C TRP A 470 36.75 -28.08 23.09
#